data_AF-A0A8S2RUD3-F1
#
_entry.id   AF-A0A8S2RUD3-F1
#
_cell.length_a   1.000
_cell.length_b   1.000
_cell.length_c   1.000
_cell.angle_alpha   90.00
_cell.angle_beta   90.00
_cell.angle_gamma   90.00
#
_symmetry.space_group_name_H-M   'P 1'
#
loop_
_entity.id
_entity.type
_entity.pdbx_description
1 polymer ?
#
loop_
_entity_poly.entity_id
_entity_poly.type
_entity_poly.pdbx_seq_one_letter_code
_entity_poly.pdbx_strand_id
1 'polypeptide(L)' 'AVDVNGDGKPDIIVANYNSNNVGVLLNIGNGTFAAQMTYSAGSGPACVAAVDVNGDNKPDIIVANYGSNNIGVLLNHC' A
#
# COMPACT_ATOMS: atom_id res chain seq x y z
N ALA A 1 -1.97 10.21 -2.06
CA ALA A 1 -1.10 9.82 -3.17
C ALA A 1 0.34 9.84 -2.64
N VAL A 2 1.10 8.78 -2.87
CA VAL A 2 2.45 8.57 -2.31
C VAL A 2 3.30 7.93 -3.40
N ASP A 3 4.58 8.24 -3.44
CA ASP A 3 5.56 7.60 -4.33
C ASP A 3 6.13 6.38 -3.60
N VAL A 4 5.66 5.17 -3.94
CA VAL A 4 5.99 3.94 -3.19
C VAL A 4 7.33 3.37 -3.67
N ASN A 5 7.72 3.63 -4.92
CA ASN A 5 8.93 3.07 -5.52
C ASN A 5 10.09 4.08 -5.67
N GLY A 6 9.88 5.34 -5.29
CA GLY A 6 10.90 6.39 -5.33
C GLY A 6 11.19 6.93 -6.72
N ASP A 7 10.28 6.77 -7.69
CA ASP A 7 10.50 7.19 -9.08
C ASP A 7 10.05 8.63 -9.37
N GLY A 8 9.59 9.35 -8.34
CA GLY A 8 9.10 10.72 -8.40
C GLY A 8 7.66 10.84 -8.88
N LYS A 9 6.94 9.72 -9.07
CA LYS A 9 5.53 9.72 -9.51
C LYS A 9 4.62 9.23 -8.39
N PRO A 10 3.47 9.88 -8.17
CA PRO A 10 2.50 9.38 -7.20
C PRO A 10 1.86 8.07 -7.69
N ASP A 11 1.95 7.05 -6.85
CA ASP A 11 1.33 5.73 -6.99
C ASP A 11 -0.02 5.63 -6.26
N ILE A 12 -0.70 4.50 -6.46
CA ILE A 12 -1.97 4.17 -5.83
C ILE A 12 -1.81 2.96 -4.90
N ILE A 13 -2.37 3.08 -3.70
CA ILE A 13 -2.53 1.99 -2.74
C ILE A 13 -4.03 1.75 -2.53
N VAL A 14 -4.46 0.49 -2.56
CA VAL A 14 -5.86 0.09 -2.45
C VAL A 14 -6.03 -0.94 -1.33
N ALA A 15 -7.01 -0.72 -0.46
CA ALA A 15 -7.47 -1.73 0.49
C ALA A 15 -8.52 -2.63 -0.17
N ASN A 16 -8.17 -3.87 -0.52
CA ASN A 16 -9.09 -4.79 -1.17
C ASN A 16 -9.89 -5.57 -0.11
N TYR A 17 -10.95 -4.95 0.40
CA TYR A 17 -11.74 -5.44 1.54
C TYR A 17 -12.11 -6.93 1.46
N ASN A 18 -12.70 -7.36 0.34
CA ASN A 18 -13.15 -8.75 0.18
C ASN A 18 -12.02 -9.73 -0.15
N SER A 19 -10.89 -9.24 -0.67
CA SER A 19 -9.75 -10.07 -1.06
C SER A 19 -8.71 -10.22 0.05
N ASN A 20 -8.91 -9.55 1.20
CA ASN A 20 -8.01 -9.57 2.35
C ASN A 20 -6.54 -9.25 2.00
N ASN A 21 -6.34 -8.28 1.09
CA ASN A 21 -5.02 -7.85 0.67
C ASN A 21 -4.98 -6.34 0.41
N VAL A 22 -3.77 -5.80 0.32
CA VAL A 22 -3.50 -4.46 -0.18
C VAL A 22 -2.94 -4.56 -1.58
N GLY A 23 -3.45 -3.74 -2.49
CA GLY A 23 -2.92 -3.59 -3.83
C GLY A 23 -2.09 -2.32 -3.99
N VAL A 24 -0.99 -2.40 -4.74
CA VAL A 24 -0.17 -1.27 -5.16
C VAL A 24 -0.18 -1.21 -6.68
N LEU A 25 -0.52 -0.05 -7.24
CA LEU A 25 -0.47 0.21 -8.67
C LEU A 25 0.54 1.33 -8.93
N LEU A 26 1.60 0.99 -9.65
CA LEU A 26 2.68 1.92 -9.97
C LEU A 26 2.31 2.80 -11.15
N ASN A 27 2.52 4.11 -11.00
CA ASN A 27 2.26 5.08 -12.05
C ASN A 27 3.35 5.01 -13.13
N ILE A 28 2.97 4.75 -14.38
CA ILE A 28 3.95 4.64 -15.47
C ILE A 28 4.20 5.97 -16.21
N GLY A 29 3.59 7.07 -15.75
CA GLY A 29 3.90 8.43 -16.21
C GLY A 29 3.16 8.90 -17.47
N ASN A 30 2.25 8.10 -18.01
CA ASN A 30 1.43 8.46 -19.17
C ASN A 30 -0.08 8.52 -18.86
N GLY A 31 -0.42 8.69 -17.58
CA GLY A 31 -1.82 8.66 -17.10
C GLY A 31 -2.38 7.25 -16.90
N THR A 32 -1.55 6.20 -17.05
CA THR A 32 -1.92 4.82 -16.76
C THR A 32 -1.08 4.23 -15.63
N PHE A 33 -1.47 3.06 -15.15
CA PHE A 33 -0.81 2.34 -14.06
C PHE A 33 -0.42 0.94 -14.51
N ALA A 34 0.68 0.43 -13.95
CA ALA A 34 1.10 -0.96 -14.13
C ALA A 34 0.08 -1.93 -13.51
N ALA A 35 0.24 -3.22 -13.82
CA ALA A 35 -0.54 -4.27 -13.18
C ALA A 35 -0.42 -4.20 -11.66
N GLN A 36 -1.53 -4.43 -10.96
CA GLN A 36 -1.58 -4.37 -9.51
C GLN A 36 -0.68 -5.45 -8.89
N MET A 37 0.24 -5.03 -8.03
CA MET A 37 0.94 -5.93 -7.11
C MET A 37 0.12 -6.05 -5.84
N THR A 38 0.00 -7.26 -5.28
CA THR A 38 -0.80 -7.50 -4.08
C THR A 38 0.05 -8.05 -2.94
N TYR A 39 -0.29 -7.62 -1.74
CA TYR A 39 0.38 -8.01 -0.51
C TYR A 39 -0.66 -8.42 0.52
N SER A 40 -0.45 -9.55 1.19
CA SER A 40 -1.38 -10.06 2.20
C SER A 40 -1.64 -9.03 3.30
N ALA A 41 -2.90 -8.93 3.71
CA ALA A 41 -3.33 -8.11 4.83
C ALA A 41 -4.15 -8.94 5.82
N GLY A 42 -4.67 -8.28 6.86
CA GLY A 42 -5.68 -8.87 7.72
C GLY A 42 -7.03 -9.00 7.01
N SER A 43 -8.05 -9.47 7.73
CA SER A 43 -9.38 -9.59 7.16
C SER A 43 -10.07 -8.23 7.04
N GLY A 44 -10.72 -7.98 5.91
CA GLY A 44 -11.48 -6.75 5.68
C GLY A 44 -10.62 -5.48 5.82
N PRO A 45 -9.51 -5.33 5.08
CA PRO A 45 -8.77 -4.08 5.07
C PRO A 45 -9.69 -2.94 4.62
N ALA A 46 -9.83 -1.91 5.44
CA ALA A 46 -10.78 -0.83 5.24
C ALA A 46 -10.11 0.52 4.92
N CYS A 47 -8.93 0.75 5.48
CA CYS A 47 -8.17 1.99 5.28
C CYS A 47 -6.68 1.69 5.15
N VAL A 48 -6.00 2.51 4.37
CA VAL A 48 -4.54 2.49 4.19
C VAL A 48 -3.97 3.88 4.43
N ALA A 49 -2.76 3.92 5.01
CA ALA A 49 -1.93 5.11 5.09
C ALA A 49 -0.51 4.72 4.66
N ALA A 50 0.24 5.70 4.17
CA ALA A 50 1.63 5.50 3.78
C ALA A 50 2.52 6.54 4.44
N VAL A 51 3.55 6.06 5.15
CA VAL A 51 4.51 6.86 5.91
C VAL A 51 5.71 5.98 6.23
N ASP A 52 6.89 6.57 6.32
CA ASP A 52 8.08 5.89 6.85
C ASP A 52 7.88 5.61 8.34
N VAL A 53 7.63 4.34 8.72
CA VAL A 53 7.43 3.95 10.12
C VAL A 53 8.70 3.39 10.76
N ASN A 54 9.65 2.91 9.95
CA ASN A 54 10.85 2.23 10.42
C ASN A 54 12.11 3.13 10.40
N GLY A 55 12.02 4.33 9.82
CA GLY A 55 13.08 5.33 9.72
C GLY A 55 14.06 5.12 8.57
N ASP A 56 13.70 4.36 7.53
CA ASP A 56 14.59 4.06 6.39
C ASP A 56 14.44 5.04 5.20
N ASN A 57 13.62 6.08 5.35
CA ASN A 57 13.24 7.07 4.34
C ASN A 57 12.45 6.50 3.15
N LYS A 58 11.82 5.33 3.31
CA LYS A 58 10.90 4.74 2.33
C LYS A 58 9.50 4.71 2.93
N PRO A 59 8.45 5.04 2.17
CA PRO A 59 7.10 4.96 2.71
C PRO A 59 6.71 3.50 2.90
N ASP A 60 6.43 3.14 4.14
CA ASP A 60 5.78 1.89 4.51
C ASP A 60 4.25 2.02 4.38
N ILE A 61 3.54 0.90 4.34
CA ILE A 61 2.08 0.88 4.24
C ILE A 61 1.47 0.39 5.55
N ILE A 62 0.67 1.24 6.19
CA ILE A 62 -0.13 0.92 7.37
C ILE A 62 -1.54 0.56 6.91
N VAL A 63 -2.08 -0.55 7.43
CA VAL A 63 -3.39 -1.09 7.03
C VAL A 63 -4.26 -1.27 8.26
N ALA A 64 -5.44 -0.63 8.25
CA ALA A 64 -6.47 -0.90 9.24
C ALA A 64 -7.36 -2.05 8.76
N ASN A 65 -7.29 -3.19 9.43
CA ASN A 65 -8.06 -4.38 9.10
C ASN A 65 -9.31 -4.44 9.99
N TYR A 66 -10.44 -4.06 9.42
CA TYR A 66 -11.72 -4.03 10.12
C TYR A 66 -12.19 -5.44 10.51
N GLY A 67 -12.08 -6.41 9.60
CA GLY A 67 -12.54 -7.78 9.85
C GLY A 67 -11.72 -8.52 10.90
N SER A 68 -10.40 -8.30 10.97
CA SER A 68 -9.52 -8.94 11.96
C SER A 68 -9.24 -8.11 13.21
N ASN A 69 -9.85 -6.92 13.34
CA ASN A 69 -9.67 -6.02 14.50
C ASN A 69 -8.21 -5.72 14.85
N ASN A 70 -7.36 -5.49 13.84
CA ASN A 70 -5.94 -5.19 14.05
C ASN A 70 -5.39 -4.21 13.01
N ILE A 71 -4.19 -3.70 13.27
CA ILE A 71 -3.38 -2.93 12.33
C ILE A 71 -2.26 -3.82 11.80
N GLY A 72 -2.05 -3.78 10.48
CA GLY A 72 -0.88 -4.37 9.83
C GLY A 72 0.08 -3.29 9.32
N VAL A 73 1.36 -3.63 9.24
CA VAL A 73 2.39 -2.79 8.62
C VAL A 73 3.12 -3.62 7.57
N LEU A 74 3.20 -3.10 6.36
CA LEU A 74 3.98 -3.66 5.26
C LEU A 74 5.21 -2.78 5.10
N LEU A 75 6.38 -3.31 5.46
CA LEU A 75 7.64 -2.59 5.36
C LEU A 75 8.13 -2.55 3.91
N ASN A 76 8.52 -1.36 3.47
CA ASN A 76 9.06 -1.15 2.14
C ASN A 76 10.59 -1.24 2.18
N HIS A 77 11.13 -2.36 1.72
CA HIS A 77 12.58 -2.55 1.70
C HIS A 77 13.27 -2.13 0.38
N CYS A 78 12.51 -1.82 -0.67
CA CYS A 78 13.01 -1.66 -2.04
C CYS A 78 13.63 -0.28 -2.28
#